data_AF-A0A8C8HRI3-F1
#
_entry.id   AF-A0A8C8HRI3-F1
#
_cell.length_a   1.000
_cell.length_b   1.000
_cell.length_c   1.000
_cell.angle_alpha   90.00
_cell.angle_beta   90.00
_cell.angle_gamma   90.00
#
_symmetry.space_group_name_H-M   'P 1'
#
loop_
_entity.id
_entity.type
_entity.pdbx_description
1 polymer ?
#
loop_
_entity_poly.entity_id
_entity_poly.type
_entity_poly.pdbx_seq_one_letter_code
_entity_poly.pdbx_strand_id
1 'polypeptide(L)'
;MLGIRTVLWTLSVALSVVTGADFKAHNCSEVRQASIAKGFSFENVPLQEMSGDHLRVCPQGSTCCTSEMEDKFGQRSKLELENLVDETSHELRSTFVSRHKKFDEFFLELLENTEKSLNEMFVRTYGKPYMQNSEVFQNLFAELKRYYTGGNVNLEEMLNDFWSRLLERMFTLLNSQYVITEDYLECISKYTDQLKPFGDVPKKLKAQVTRAFIVARTFVQGLSVGREVASRVSKVSSTPACIRALTKMMYCPYCQAMPSVKPCNNYCLNVMKGCLANQADLDPEWNQYIVLHQMTWPPQLPDLNPIEMVWMSWTAE
;
A
#
# COMPACT_ATOMS: atom_id res chain seq x y z
N MET A 1 31.62 -86.27 16.12
CA MET A 1 31.39 -85.70 17.47
C MET A 1 31.93 -84.28 17.53
N LEU A 2 31.18 -83.27 17.05
CA LEU A 2 31.44 -81.85 17.35
C LEU A 2 30.21 -81.00 16.98
N GLY A 3 29.04 -81.37 17.52
CA GLY A 3 27.74 -80.77 17.16
C GLY A 3 26.85 -80.42 18.34
N ILE A 4 27.41 -80.15 19.53
CA ILE A 4 26.61 -79.89 20.76
C ILE A 4 27.23 -78.76 21.62
N ARG A 5 27.97 -77.79 21.03
CA ARG A 5 28.58 -76.69 21.81
C ARG A 5 28.24 -75.27 21.38
N THR A 6 27.40 -75.09 20.37
CA THR A 6 27.06 -73.76 19.80
C THR A 6 25.59 -73.36 19.94
N VAL A 7 24.71 -74.20 20.51
CA VAL A 7 23.27 -73.89 20.67
C VAL A 7 22.90 -73.38 22.07
N LEU A 8 23.81 -73.46 23.05
CA LEU A 8 23.55 -73.01 24.43
C LEU A 8 23.95 -71.56 24.71
N TRP A 9 24.59 -70.86 23.77
CA TRP A 9 24.95 -69.43 23.93
C TRP A 9 23.97 -68.47 23.25
N THR A 10 23.05 -68.97 22.42
CA THR A 10 22.04 -68.13 21.73
C THR A 10 20.70 -68.06 22.46
N LEU A 11 20.51 -68.80 23.55
CA LEU A 11 19.28 -68.78 24.37
C LEU A 11 19.43 -68.03 25.70
N SER A 12 20.64 -67.61 26.08
CA SER A 12 20.87 -66.83 27.32
C SER A 12 20.94 -65.32 27.12
N VAL A 13 20.89 -64.84 25.87
CA VAL A 13 20.85 -63.40 25.54
C VAL A 13 19.41 -62.90 25.27
N ALA A 14 18.45 -63.81 25.12
CA ALA A 14 17.05 -63.47 24.84
C ALA A 14 16.18 -63.27 26.10
N LEU A 15 16.76 -63.28 27.30
CA LEU A 15 16.02 -63.21 28.57
C LEU A 15 16.62 -62.19 29.55
N SER A 16 16.82 -60.94 29.11
CA SER A 16 17.13 -59.82 30.04
C SER A 16 17.06 -58.43 29.38
N VAL A 17 15.98 -58.11 28.67
CA VAL A 17 15.54 -56.71 28.53
C VAL A 17 14.00 -56.66 28.53
N VAL A 18 13.41 -57.03 29.67
CA VAL A 18 12.16 -56.40 30.12
C VAL A 18 12.54 -55.55 31.32
N THR A 19 13.42 -54.57 31.08
CA THR A 19 13.40 -53.37 31.91
C THR A 19 12.19 -52.60 31.42
N GLY A 20 11.13 -52.55 32.24
CA GLY A 20 10.05 -51.61 32.01
C GLY A 20 10.68 -50.27 31.64
N ALA A 21 10.29 -49.74 30.49
CA ALA A 21 10.45 -48.32 30.27
C ALA A 21 9.72 -47.68 31.44
N ASP A 22 10.50 -47.19 32.40
CA ASP A 22 10.01 -46.28 33.42
C ASP A 22 9.26 -45.20 32.63
N PHE A 23 7.93 -45.20 32.71
CA PHE A 23 7.14 -44.02 32.39
C PHE A 23 7.51 -43.01 33.47
N LYS A 24 8.71 -42.41 33.35
CA LYS A 24 9.05 -41.18 34.03
C LYS A 24 8.04 -40.19 33.49
N ALA A 25 6.96 -39.97 34.25
CA ALA A 25 6.04 -38.88 34.01
C ALA A 25 6.88 -37.63 33.82
N HIS A 26 6.96 -37.13 32.58
CA HIS A 26 7.73 -35.92 32.32
C HIS A 26 7.03 -34.77 33.04
N ASN A 27 7.83 -33.96 33.73
CA ASN A 27 7.33 -32.87 34.57
C ASN A 27 6.99 -31.67 33.67
N CYS A 28 5.78 -31.14 33.79
CA CYS A 28 5.33 -29.98 33.01
C CYS A 28 5.79 -28.64 33.60
N SER A 29 6.69 -28.65 34.58
CA SER A 29 7.24 -27.45 35.23
C SER A 29 7.91 -26.48 34.23
N GLU A 30 8.66 -26.99 33.27
CA GLU A 30 9.31 -26.18 32.23
C GLU A 30 8.27 -25.49 31.33
N VAL A 31 7.20 -26.21 30.96
CA VAL A 31 6.09 -25.67 30.17
C VAL A 31 5.37 -24.56 30.93
N ARG A 32 5.14 -24.74 32.23
CA ARG A 32 4.55 -23.72 33.09
C ARG A 32 5.40 -22.46 33.15
N GLN A 33 6.71 -22.60 33.36
CA GLN A 33 7.64 -21.46 33.41
C GLN A 33 7.71 -20.72 32.07
N ALA A 34 7.83 -21.47 30.96
CA ALA A 34 7.88 -20.88 29.62
C ALA A 34 6.58 -20.17 29.24
N SER A 35 5.42 -20.73 29.65
CA SER A 35 4.11 -20.10 29.44
C SER A 35 3.98 -18.78 30.20
N ILE A 36 4.40 -18.75 31.47
CA ILE A 36 4.41 -17.52 32.29
C ILE A 36 5.36 -16.48 31.68
N ALA A 37 6.54 -16.89 31.23
CA ALA A 37 7.50 -15.99 30.58
C ALA A 37 6.95 -15.38 29.27
N LYS A 38 6.03 -16.08 28.59
CA LYS A 38 5.30 -15.58 27.43
C LYS A 38 4.05 -14.75 27.78
N GLY A 39 3.80 -14.50 29.06
CA GLY A 39 2.70 -13.68 29.55
C GLY A 39 1.36 -14.42 29.67
N PHE A 40 1.36 -15.76 29.61
CA PHE A 40 0.14 -16.53 29.83
C PHE A 40 -0.13 -16.68 31.33
N SER A 41 -1.40 -16.48 31.71
CA SER A 41 -1.92 -16.86 33.02
C SER A 41 -2.88 -18.03 32.86
N PHE A 42 -2.45 -19.18 33.36
CA PHE A 42 -3.23 -20.41 33.40
C PHE A 42 -3.44 -20.80 34.86
N GLU A 43 -4.70 -20.93 35.27
CA GLU A 43 -5.03 -21.36 36.62
C GLU A 43 -4.67 -22.83 36.85
N ASN A 44 -4.79 -23.66 35.80
CA ASN A 44 -4.65 -25.11 35.87
C ASN A 44 -3.67 -25.64 34.81
N VAL A 45 -2.35 -25.41 35.00
CA VAL A 45 -1.32 -26.14 34.23
C VAL A 45 -1.12 -27.52 34.88
N PRO A 46 -1.27 -28.63 34.14
CA PRO A 46 -0.96 -29.96 34.66
C PRO A 46 0.44 -30.02 35.27
N LEU A 47 0.61 -30.71 36.41
CA LEU A 47 1.93 -30.90 37.04
C LEU A 47 2.74 -31.99 36.35
N GLN A 48 2.04 -32.98 35.78
CA GLN A 48 2.60 -34.11 35.04
C GLN A 48 1.85 -34.25 33.72
N GLU A 49 2.49 -34.91 32.75
CA GLU A 49 1.84 -35.23 31.49
C GLU A 49 0.56 -36.04 31.69
N MET A 50 -0.45 -35.73 30.88
CA MET A 50 -1.77 -36.35 30.87
C MET A 50 -2.12 -36.86 29.46
N SER A 51 -3.19 -37.65 29.33
CA SER A 51 -3.70 -38.01 28.00
C SER A 51 -4.18 -36.77 27.25
N GLY A 52 -3.79 -36.63 25.99
CA GLY A 52 -4.12 -35.51 25.12
C GLY A 52 -5.30 -35.76 24.17
N ASP A 53 -6.18 -36.70 24.48
CA ASP A 53 -7.35 -37.02 23.65
C ASP A 53 -8.31 -35.83 23.47
N HIS A 54 -8.27 -34.85 24.38
CA HIS A 54 -9.04 -33.61 24.33
C HIS A 54 -8.48 -32.54 23.38
N LEU A 55 -7.28 -32.74 22.83
CA LEU A 55 -6.62 -31.79 21.94
C LEU A 55 -7.16 -31.89 20.51
N ARG A 56 -7.36 -30.72 19.88
CA ARG A 56 -7.94 -30.59 18.52
C ARG A 56 -6.92 -30.16 17.47
N VAL A 57 -5.83 -29.51 17.89
CA VAL A 57 -4.83 -28.91 17.00
C VAL A 57 -3.48 -29.57 17.16
N CYS A 58 -3.05 -29.75 18.41
CA CYS A 58 -1.82 -30.44 18.74
C CYS A 58 -1.95 -31.96 18.56
N PRO A 59 -0.84 -32.66 18.28
CA PRO A 59 -0.86 -34.12 18.17
C PRO A 59 -1.45 -34.77 19.42
N GLN A 60 -2.38 -35.70 19.23
CA GLN A 60 -2.97 -36.48 20.32
C GLN A 60 -1.94 -37.48 20.85
N GLY A 61 -1.66 -37.42 22.15
CA GLY A 61 -0.60 -38.16 22.83
C GLY A 61 -0.39 -37.65 24.26
N SER A 62 0.74 -37.97 24.88
CA SER A 62 1.10 -37.41 26.20
C SER A 62 1.27 -35.89 26.10
N THR A 63 0.60 -35.13 26.97
CA THR A 63 0.56 -33.65 26.86
C THR A 63 0.63 -32.95 28.22
N CYS A 64 1.19 -31.74 28.21
CA CYS A 64 1.16 -30.77 29.31
C CYS A 64 0.10 -29.67 29.13
N CYS A 65 -0.79 -29.79 28.14
CA CYS A 65 -1.81 -28.78 27.84
C CYS A 65 -3.23 -29.29 28.09
N THR A 66 -4.05 -28.42 28.67
CA THR A 66 -5.52 -28.56 28.67
C THR A 66 -6.12 -27.99 27.39
N SER A 67 -7.41 -28.25 27.12
CA SER A 67 -8.13 -27.62 26.00
C SER A 67 -8.13 -26.08 26.11
N GLU A 68 -8.24 -25.53 27.32
CA GLU A 68 -8.17 -24.08 27.55
C GLU A 68 -6.80 -23.50 27.17
N MET A 69 -5.72 -24.22 27.49
CA MET A 69 -4.37 -23.83 27.09
C MET A 69 -4.23 -23.84 25.56
N GLU A 70 -4.72 -24.89 24.90
CA GLU A 70 -4.71 -25.00 23.43
C GLU A 70 -5.50 -23.86 22.76
N ASP A 71 -6.68 -23.52 23.30
CA ASP A 71 -7.51 -22.42 22.79
C ASP A 71 -6.82 -21.05 22.96
N LYS A 72 -6.23 -20.78 24.14
CA LYS A 72 -5.47 -19.55 24.41
C LYS A 72 -4.21 -19.45 23.54
N PHE A 73 -3.50 -20.55 23.31
CA PHE A 73 -2.39 -20.60 22.35
C PHE A 73 -2.86 -20.32 20.93
N GLY A 74 -4.03 -20.84 20.54
CA GLY A 74 -4.71 -20.50 19.30
C GLY A 74 -4.91 -19.00 19.11
N GLN A 75 -5.55 -18.37 20.10
CA GLN A 75 -5.81 -16.93 20.09
C GLN A 75 -4.51 -16.11 20.05
N ARG A 76 -3.49 -16.51 20.82
CA ARG A 76 -2.20 -15.84 20.83
C ARG A 76 -1.48 -15.95 19.48
N SER A 77 -1.49 -17.14 18.86
CA SER A 77 -0.84 -17.35 17.56
C SER A 77 -1.44 -16.48 16.46
N LYS A 78 -2.78 -16.31 16.49
CA LYS A 78 -3.50 -15.39 15.62
C LYS A 78 -3.04 -13.95 15.83
N LEU A 79 -3.06 -13.47 17.07
CA LEU A 79 -2.68 -12.10 17.40
C LEU A 79 -1.21 -11.79 17.05
N GLU A 80 -0.30 -12.73 17.28
CA GLU A 80 1.12 -12.55 16.93
C GLU A 80 1.31 -12.43 15.41
N LEU A 81 0.59 -13.21 14.59
CA LEU A 81 0.62 -13.05 13.14
C LEU A 81 0.00 -11.71 12.71
N GLU A 82 -1.17 -11.34 13.22
CA GLU A 82 -1.85 -10.10 12.86
C GLU A 82 -0.99 -8.87 13.19
N ASN A 83 -0.35 -8.86 14.36
CA ASN A 83 0.58 -7.79 14.74
C ASN A 83 1.81 -7.76 13.83
N LEU A 84 2.42 -8.92 13.52
CA LEU A 84 3.58 -8.98 12.65
C LEU A 84 3.27 -8.43 11.23
N VAL A 85 2.10 -8.78 10.69
CA VAL A 85 1.65 -8.26 9.39
C VAL A 85 1.40 -6.75 9.46
N ASP A 86 0.75 -6.26 10.52
CA ASP A 86 0.51 -4.83 10.68
C ASP A 86 1.82 -4.03 10.82
N GLU A 87 2.75 -4.50 11.65
CA GLU A 87 4.08 -3.90 11.85
C GLU A 87 4.89 -3.90 10.55
N THR A 88 4.95 -5.02 9.83
CA THR A 88 5.68 -5.11 8.56
C THR A 88 5.07 -4.21 7.49
N SER A 89 3.74 -4.06 7.48
CA SER A 89 3.05 -3.18 6.53
C SER A 89 3.16 -1.68 6.88
N HIS A 90 3.59 -1.34 8.11
CA HIS A 90 3.63 0.04 8.58
C HIS A 90 4.56 0.92 7.73
N GLU A 91 5.76 0.44 7.39
CA GLU A 91 6.71 1.20 6.57
C GLU A 91 6.16 1.49 5.18
N LEU A 92 5.51 0.50 4.56
CA LEU A 92 4.87 0.65 3.26
C LEU A 92 3.76 1.71 3.31
N ARG A 93 2.86 1.62 4.30
CA ARG A 93 1.77 2.60 4.50
C ARG A 93 2.31 4.00 4.73
N SER A 94 3.31 4.15 5.59
CA SER A 94 3.97 5.42 5.89
C SER A 94 4.63 6.03 4.65
N THR A 95 5.26 5.21 3.82
CA THR A 95 5.87 5.64 2.56
C THR A 95 4.83 6.23 1.62
N PHE A 96 3.68 5.56 1.39
CA PHE A 96 2.62 6.13 0.55
C PHE A 96 2.08 7.45 1.09
N VAL A 97 1.86 7.56 2.41
CA VAL A 97 1.41 8.81 3.05
C VAL A 97 2.42 9.94 2.81
N SER A 98 3.70 9.67 3.03
CA SER A 98 4.76 10.66 2.85
C SER A 98 4.87 11.10 1.40
N ARG A 99 4.85 10.16 0.45
CA ARG A 99 4.95 10.45 -0.99
C ARG A 99 3.74 11.20 -1.51
N HIS A 100 2.54 10.80 -1.10
CA HIS A 100 1.31 11.51 -1.44
C HIS A 100 1.39 12.95 -0.97
N LYS A 101 1.71 13.18 0.32
CA LYS A 101 1.81 14.52 0.89
C LYS A 101 2.82 15.39 0.14
N LYS A 102 4.02 14.88 -0.09
CA LYS A 102 5.08 15.63 -0.80
C LYS A 102 4.68 16.01 -2.22
N PHE A 103 4.06 15.09 -2.95
CA PHE A 103 3.61 15.37 -4.31
C PHE A 103 2.48 16.40 -4.35
N ASP A 104 1.52 16.24 -3.44
CA ASP A 104 0.36 17.11 -3.35
C ASP A 104 0.76 18.55 -3.01
N GLU A 105 1.62 18.73 -2.01
CA GLU A 105 2.19 20.03 -1.65
C GLU A 105 2.96 20.64 -2.83
N PHE A 106 3.84 19.86 -3.48
CA PHE A 106 4.61 20.32 -4.62
C PHE A 106 3.73 20.80 -5.78
N PHE A 107 2.73 20.02 -6.18
CA PHE A 107 1.91 20.35 -7.35
C PHE A 107 1.00 21.56 -7.09
N LEU A 108 0.45 21.67 -5.89
CA LEU A 108 -0.36 22.84 -5.50
C LEU A 108 0.49 24.11 -5.41
N GLU A 109 1.69 24.03 -4.85
CA GLU A 109 2.64 25.14 -4.80
C GLU A 109 3.09 25.56 -6.21
N LEU A 110 3.34 24.60 -7.11
CA LEU A 110 3.64 24.87 -8.51
C LEU A 110 2.54 25.70 -9.18
N LEU A 111 1.26 25.35 -8.97
CA LEU A 111 0.13 26.10 -9.53
C LEU A 111 0.03 27.50 -8.96
N GLU A 112 0.15 27.65 -7.64
CA GLU A 112 0.08 28.95 -6.97
C GLU A 112 1.23 29.88 -7.41
N ASN A 113 2.45 29.34 -7.48
CA ASN A 113 3.62 30.09 -7.96
C ASN A 113 3.49 30.46 -9.44
N THR A 114 2.91 29.60 -10.28
CA THR A 114 2.66 29.90 -11.69
C THR A 114 1.63 31.01 -11.84
N GLU A 115 0.53 30.97 -11.09
CA GLU A 115 -0.50 32.02 -11.08
C GLU A 115 0.09 33.36 -10.64
N LYS A 116 0.83 33.35 -9.53
CA LYS A 116 1.49 34.55 -9.00
C LYS A 116 2.49 35.15 -10.00
N SER A 117 3.35 34.32 -10.59
CA SER A 117 4.35 34.76 -11.56
C SER A 117 3.70 35.34 -12.82
N LEU A 118 2.65 34.69 -13.33
CA LEU A 118 1.87 35.19 -14.46
C LEU A 118 1.26 36.55 -14.12
N ASN A 119 0.62 36.65 -12.96
CA ASN A 119 -0.02 37.89 -12.52
C ASN A 119 0.98 39.04 -12.38
N GLU A 120 2.11 38.82 -11.71
CA GLU A 120 3.17 39.82 -11.56
C GLU A 120 3.72 40.29 -12.91
N MET A 121 3.98 39.35 -13.82
CA MET A 121 4.46 39.67 -15.16
C MET A 121 3.42 40.46 -15.96
N PHE A 122 2.15 40.05 -15.93
CA PHE A 122 1.09 40.67 -16.73
C PHE A 122 0.70 42.05 -16.20
N VAL A 123 0.69 42.27 -14.87
CA VAL A 123 0.54 43.60 -14.28
C VAL A 123 1.66 44.53 -14.77
N ARG A 124 2.92 44.05 -14.78
CA ARG A 124 4.05 44.85 -15.23
C ARG A 124 4.02 45.16 -16.74
N THR A 125 3.66 44.18 -17.57
CA THR A 125 3.71 44.30 -19.04
C THR A 125 2.48 45.01 -19.61
N TYR A 126 1.28 44.66 -19.14
CA TYR A 126 0.02 45.12 -19.71
C TYR A 126 -0.71 46.15 -18.83
N GLY A 127 -0.36 46.27 -17.55
CA GLY A 127 -0.92 47.28 -16.65
C GLY A 127 -2.44 47.19 -16.50
N LYS A 128 -3.10 48.35 -16.59
CA LYS A 128 -4.54 48.51 -16.32
C LYS A 128 -5.45 47.61 -17.18
N PRO A 129 -5.26 47.46 -18.50
CA PRO A 129 -6.01 46.50 -19.32
C PRO A 129 -6.07 45.08 -18.74
N TYR A 130 -4.95 44.56 -18.24
CA TYR A 130 -4.92 43.26 -17.58
C TYR A 130 -5.61 43.29 -16.22
N MET A 131 -5.29 44.28 -15.36
CA MET A 131 -5.88 44.37 -14.02
C MET A 131 -7.41 44.44 -14.03
N GLN A 132 -8.01 45.03 -15.07
CA GLN A 132 -9.47 45.10 -15.24
C GLN A 132 -10.09 43.79 -15.74
N ASN A 133 -9.30 42.86 -16.24
CA ASN A 133 -9.75 41.59 -16.83
C ASN A 133 -9.04 40.36 -16.22
N SER A 134 -8.33 40.55 -15.09
CA SER A 134 -7.52 39.50 -14.48
C SER A 134 -8.35 38.31 -14.00
N GLU A 135 -9.64 38.54 -13.75
CA GLU A 135 -10.61 37.49 -13.39
C GLU A 135 -10.64 36.33 -14.40
N VAL A 136 -10.42 36.60 -15.70
CA VAL A 136 -10.37 35.55 -16.73
C VAL A 136 -9.26 34.54 -16.44
N PHE A 137 -8.10 35.01 -15.97
CA PHE A 137 -6.96 34.16 -15.63
C PHE A 137 -7.12 33.54 -14.24
N GLN A 138 -7.63 34.28 -13.26
CA GLN A 138 -7.90 33.75 -11.91
C GLN A 138 -8.88 32.58 -11.97
N ASN A 139 -9.95 32.70 -12.78
CA ASN A 139 -10.91 31.62 -12.97
C ASN A 139 -10.28 30.38 -13.64
N LEU A 140 -9.35 30.57 -14.59
CA LEU A 140 -8.60 29.46 -15.18
C LEU A 140 -7.80 28.70 -14.11
N PHE A 141 -7.02 29.39 -13.27
CA PHE A 141 -6.24 28.73 -12.22
C PHE A 141 -7.12 28.09 -11.14
N ALA A 142 -8.24 28.73 -10.79
CA ALA A 142 -9.22 28.16 -9.87
C ALA A 142 -9.81 26.83 -10.41
N GLU A 143 -10.16 26.78 -11.69
CA GLU A 143 -10.67 25.57 -12.33
C GLU A 143 -9.60 24.47 -12.48
N LEU A 144 -8.35 24.84 -12.80
CA LEU A 144 -7.22 23.91 -12.80
C LEU A 144 -7.00 23.28 -11.42
N LYS A 145 -7.03 24.10 -10.36
CA LYS A 145 -6.95 23.64 -8.97
C LYS A 145 -8.15 22.75 -8.61
N ARG A 146 -9.37 23.12 -9.03
CA ARG A 146 -10.59 22.32 -8.83
C ARG A 146 -10.51 20.97 -9.54
N TYR A 147 -9.99 20.92 -10.76
CA TYR A 147 -9.76 19.66 -11.46
C TYR A 147 -8.78 18.78 -10.68
N TYR A 148 -7.65 19.33 -10.25
CA TYR A 148 -6.62 18.58 -9.55
C TYR A 148 -7.13 17.98 -8.22
N THR A 149 -7.85 18.77 -7.41
CA THR A 149 -8.36 18.34 -6.09
C THR A 149 -9.55 17.38 -6.15
N GLY A 150 -9.97 16.95 -7.33
CA GLY A 150 -11.00 15.92 -7.50
C GLY A 150 -12.34 16.43 -8.03
N GLY A 151 -12.47 17.72 -8.35
CA GLY A 151 -13.67 18.29 -8.93
C GLY A 151 -14.05 17.66 -10.28
N ASN A 152 -15.35 17.66 -10.57
CA ASN A 152 -15.88 17.24 -11.86
C ASN A 152 -15.71 18.38 -12.88
N VAL A 153 -14.54 18.44 -13.49
CA VAL A 153 -14.14 19.46 -14.47
C VAL A 153 -13.69 18.78 -15.75
N ASN A 154 -14.23 19.21 -16.89
CA ASN A 154 -13.72 18.82 -18.20
C ASN A 154 -12.62 19.80 -18.60
N LEU A 155 -11.36 19.36 -18.56
CA LEU A 155 -10.21 20.23 -18.87
C LEU A 155 -10.27 20.81 -20.28
N GLU A 156 -10.70 20.02 -21.27
CA GLU A 156 -10.73 20.49 -22.65
C GLU A 156 -11.77 21.59 -22.84
N GLU A 157 -12.97 21.40 -22.29
CA GLU A 157 -14.05 22.37 -22.33
C GLU A 157 -13.66 23.65 -21.59
N MET A 158 -13.14 23.52 -20.36
CA MET A 158 -12.68 24.66 -19.57
C MET A 158 -11.59 25.47 -20.27
N LEU A 159 -10.63 24.81 -20.93
CA LEU A 159 -9.59 25.49 -21.69
C LEU A 159 -10.15 26.15 -22.95
N ASN A 160 -11.08 25.52 -23.67
CA ASN A 160 -11.74 26.13 -24.81
C ASN A 160 -12.52 27.39 -24.37
N ASP A 161 -13.26 27.31 -23.27
CA ASP A 161 -14.01 28.43 -22.69
C ASP A 161 -13.10 29.59 -22.28
N PHE A 162 -11.95 29.29 -21.68
CA PHE A 162 -10.93 30.30 -21.37
C PHE A 162 -10.49 31.04 -22.63
N TRP A 163 -10.15 30.33 -23.70
CA TRP A 163 -9.67 30.95 -24.94
C TRP A 163 -10.77 31.76 -25.65
N SER A 164 -12.01 31.27 -25.65
CA SER A 164 -13.16 32.00 -26.20
C SER A 164 -13.40 33.32 -25.46
N ARG A 165 -13.46 33.26 -24.11
CA ARG A 165 -13.62 34.46 -23.28
C ARG A 165 -12.45 35.44 -23.44
N LEU A 166 -11.22 34.92 -23.52
CA LEU A 166 -10.04 35.76 -23.73
C LEU A 166 -10.08 36.46 -25.08
N LEU A 167 -10.50 35.76 -26.14
CA LEU A 167 -10.65 36.33 -27.48
C LEU A 167 -11.65 37.50 -27.47
N GLU A 168 -12.85 37.28 -26.92
CA GLU A 168 -13.90 38.31 -26.87
C GLU A 168 -13.43 39.57 -26.11
N ARG A 169 -12.77 39.37 -24.96
CA ARG A 169 -12.22 40.48 -24.15
C ARG A 169 -11.12 41.22 -24.89
N MET A 170 -10.16 40.51 -25.48
CA MET A 170 -9.06 41.13 -26.22
C MET A 170 -9.56 41.85 -27.47
N PHE A 171 -10.50 41.25 -28.20
CA PHE A 171 -11.07 41.86 -29.39
C PHE A 171 -11.77 43.18 -29.06
N THR A 172 -12.56 43.21 -27.98
CA THR A 172 -13.23 44.42 -27.50
C THR A 172 -12.26 45.49 -27.04
N LEU A 173 -11.18 45.11 -26.34
CA LEU A 173 -10.15 46.05 -25.87
C LEU A 173 -9.37 46.68 -27.04
N LEU A 174 -9.01 45.89 -28.04
CA LEU A 174 -8.26 46.34 -29.22
C LEU A 174 -9.12 47.22 -30.15
N ASN A 175 -10.44 47.05 -30.13
CA ASN A 175 -11.39 47.73 -31.01
C ASN A 175 -12.37 48.61 -30.24
N SER A 176 -11.91 49.25 -29.16
CA SER A 176 -12.75 50.06 -28.25
C SER A 176 -13.47 51.24 -28.90
N GLN A 177 -13.07 51.63 -30.11
CA GLN A 177 -13.73 52.66 -30.92
C GLN A 177 -15.04 52.21 -31.58
N TYR A 178 -15.30 50.89 -31.63
CA TYR A 178 -16.49 50.31 -32.23
C TYR A 178 -17.44 49.77 -31.17
N VAL A 179 -18.74 49.88 -31.41
CA VAL A 179 -19.75 49.17 -30.60
C VAL A 179 -19.83 47.74 -31.13
N ILE A 180 -19.18 46.82 -30.42
CA ILE A 180 -19.18 45.41 -30.76
C ILE A 180 -20.37 44.75 -30.07
N THR A 181 -21.32 44.23 -30.87
CA THR A 181 -22.49 43.51 -30.36
C THR A 181 -22.15 42.06 -30.04
N GLU A 182 -22.99 41.42 -29.22
CA GLU A 182 -22.86 39.99 -28.88
C GLU A 182 -22.93 39.09 -30.12
N ASP A 183 -23.85 39.37 -31.05
CA ASP A 183 -23.94 38.68 -32.34
C ASP A 183 -22.63 38.76 -33.16
N TYR A 184 -21.91 39.88 -33.06
CA TYR A 184 -20.64 40.06 -33.75
C TYR A 184 -19.51 39.24 -33.09
N LEU A 185 -19.51 39.14 -31.76
CA LEU A 185 -18.59 38.25 -31.02
C LEU A 185 -18.86 36.78 -31.32
N GLU A 186 -20.13 36.35 -31.38
CA GLU A 186 -20.49 34.99 -31.77
C GLU A 186 -20.02 34.68 -33.21
N CYS A 187 -20.17 35.65 -34.12
CA CYS A 187 -19.65 35.55 -35.47
C CYS A 187 -18.13 35.35 -35.49
N ILE A 188 -17.37 36.15 -34.73
CA ILE A 188 -15.90 35.99 -34.63
C ILE A 188 -15.54 34.61 -34.08
N SER A 189 -16.25 34.16 -33.04
CA SER A 189 -16.02 32.87 -32.41
C SER A 189 -16.06 31.73 -33.44
N LYS A 190 -17.00 31.78 -34.40
CA LYS A 190 -17.12 30.80 -35.52
C LYS A 190 -15.92 30.76 -36.47
N TYR A 191 -15.16 31.85 -36.59
CA TYR A 191 -13.98 31.92 -37.47
C TYR A 191 -12.64 31.75 -36.73
N THR A 192 -12.66 31.53 -35.41
CA THR A 192 -11.45 31.44 -34.57
C THR A 192 -10.46 30.39 -35.07
N ASP A 193 -10.95 29.21 -35.49
CA ASP A 193 -10.09 28.12 -35.97
C ASP A 193 -9.39 28.42 -37.29
N GLN A 194 -10.01 29.25 -38.14
CA GLN A 194 -9.45 29.66 -39.43
C GLN A 194 -8.47 30.81 -39.28
N LEU A 195 -8.83 31.80 -38.45
CA LEU A 195 -8.04 33.02 -38.26
C LEU A 195 -6.88 32.84 -37.30
N LYS A 196 -6.97 31.87 -36.37
CA LYS A 196 -5.96 31.57 -35.34
C LYS A 196 -5.40 32.85 -34.68
N PRO A 197 -6.23 33.67 -34.01
CA PRO A 197 -5.80 34.93 -33.40
C PRO A 197 -4.66 34.76 -32.38
N PHE A 198 -4.56 33.59 -31.77
CA PHE A 198 -3.49 33.21 -30.83
C PHE A 198 -2.47 32.22 -31.43
N GLY A 199 -2.47 32.06 -32.76
CA GLY A 199 -1.67 31.05 -33.44
C GLY A 199 -1.98 29.62 -32.96
N ASP A 200 -0.95 28.80 -32.83
CA ASP A 200 -1.10 27.41 -32.34
C ASP A 200 -1.00 27.29 -30.80
N VAL A 201 -0.86 28.41 -30.07
CA VAL A 201 -0.71 28.42 -28.61
C VAL A 201 -1.89 27.74 -27.90
N PRO A 202 -3.17 28.03 -28.22
CA PRO A 202 -4.31 27.37 -27.57
C PRO A 202 -4.27 25.85 -27.70
N LYS A 203 -3.96 25.35 -28.89
CA LYS A 203 -3.90 23.91 -29.18
C LYS A 203 -2.76 23.24 -28.41
N LYS A 204 -1.57 23.84 -28.42
CA LYS A 204 -0.39 23.31 -27.72
C LYS A 204 -0.58 23.33 -26.20
N LEU A 205 -1.03 24.46 -25.65
CA LEU A 205 -1.30 24.59 -24.21
C LEU A 205 -2.36 23.57 -23.78
N LYS A 206 -3.46 23.43 -24.54
CA LYS A 206 -4.50 22.45 -24.23
C LYS A 206 -3.94 21.03 -24.13
N ALA A 207 -3.18 20.58 -25.14
CA ALA A 207 -2.62 19.23 -25.13
C ALA A 207 -1.67 19.01 -23.94
N GLN A 208 -0.79 19.97 -23.67
CA GLN A 208 0.21 19.87 -22.59
C GLN A 208 -0.42 19.91 -21.20
N VAL A 209 -1.32 20.87 -20.96
CA VAL A 209 -2.00 21.04 -19.67
C VAL A 209 -2.89 19.84 -19.38
N THR A 210 -3.69 19.39 -20.35
CA THR A 210 -4.55 18.21 -20.18
C THR A 210 -3.73 16.98 -19.81
N ARG A 211 -2.64 16.70 -20.55
CA ARG A 211 -1.77 15.55 -20.27
C ARG A 211 -1.12 15.65 -18.89
N ALA A 212 -0.55 16.81 -18.55
CA ALA A 212 0.15 17.01 -17.28
C ALA A 212 -0.79 16.86 -16.07
N PHE A 213 -1.99 17.46 -16.14
CA PHE A 213 -2.96 17.40 -15.04
C PHE A 213 -3.57 16.02 -14.87
N ILE A 214 -3.86 15.30 -15.96
CA ILE A 214 -4.31 13.91 -15.88
C ILE A 214 -3.24 13.06 -15.19
N VAL A 215 -1.98 13.16 -15.62
CA VAL A 215 -0.88 12.39 -15.03
C VAL A 215 -0.69 12.71 -13.55
N ALA A 216 -0.64 14.00 -13.19
CA ALA A 216 -0.48 14.43 -11.80
C ALA A 216 -1.64 13.95 -10.91
N ARG A 217 -2.89 14.13 -11.36
CA ARG A 217 -4.08 13.69 -10.64
C ARG A 217 -4.11 12.17 -10.48
N THR A 218 -3.85 11.42 -11.55
CA THR A 218 -3.81 9.95 -11.50
C THR A 218 -2.70 9.45 -10.59
N PHE A 219 -1.53 10.09 -10.60
CA PHE A 219 -0.41 9.72 -9.73
C PHE A 219 -0.74 9.94 -8.24
N VAL A 220 -1.25 11.10 -7.86
CA VAL A 220 -1.58 11.39 -6.45
C VAL A 220 -2.73 10.50 -5.95
N GLN A 221 -3.74 10.26 -6.79
CA GLN A 221 -4.83 9.33 -6.50
C GLN A 221 -4.31 7.90 -6.34
N GLY A 222 -3.41 7.47 -7.22
CA GLY A 222 -2.78 6.17 -7.14
C GLY A 222 -2.05 5.97 -5.81
N LEU A 223 -1.24 6.94 -5.36
CA LEU A 223 -0.58 6.89 -4.04
C LEU A 223 -1.58 6.74 -2.87
N SER A 224 -2.73 7.40 -2.95
CA SER A 224 -3.81 7.25 -1.97
C SER A 224 -4.41 5.83 -1.99
N VAL A 225 -4.68 5.28 -3.18
CA VAL A 225 -5.15 3.91 -3.37
C VAL A 225 -4.13 2.89 -2.85
N GLY A 226 -2.84 3.06 -3.13
CA GLY A 226 -1.78 2.18 -2.62
C GLY A 226 -1.73 2.12 -1.10
N ARG A 227 -1.86 3.28 -0.43
CA ARG A 227 -2.00 3.35 1.03
C ARG A 227 -3.24 2.59 1.51
N GLU A 228 -4.38 2.81 0.86
CA GLU A 228 -5.65 2.19 1.26
C GLU A 228 -5.60 0.67 1.11
N VAL A 229 -5.08 0.17 -0.01
CA VAL A 229 -4.87 -1.27 -0.24
C VAL A 229 -3.95 -1.85 0.83
N ALA A 230 -2.78 -1.25 1.08
CA ALA A 230 -1.86 -1.72 2.12
C ALA A 230 -2.51 -1.77 3.53
N SER A 231 -3.35 -0.78 3.86
CA SER A 231 -4.10 -0.72 5.12
C SER A 231 -5.20 -1.78 5.23
N ARG A 232 -5.90 -2.08 4.13
CA ARG A 232 -6.96 -3.09 4.10
C ARG A 232 -6.37 -4.50 4.14
N VAL A 233 -5.32 -4.74 3.38
CA VAL A 233 -4.62 -6.04 3.28
C VAL A 233 -4.00 -6.44 4.62
N SER A 234 -3.46 -5.48 5.39
CA SER A 234 -2.87 -5.76 6.71
C SER A 234 -3.90 -6.19 7.76
N LYS A 235 -5.20 -5.97 7.51
CA LYS A 235 -6.31 -6.28 8.43
C LYS A 235 -7.14 -7.49 8.00
N VAL A 236 -6.72 -8.20 6.96
CA VAL A 236 -7.39 -9.43 6.53
C VAL A 236 -7.23 -10.47 7.63
N SER A 237 -8.35 -10.99 8.13
CA SER A 237 -8.35 -11.95 9.22
C SER A 237 -7.76 -13.29 8.79
N SER A 238 -7.01 -13.91 9.70
CA SER A 238 -6.42 -15.23 9.46
C SER A 238 -7.50 -16.32 9.41
N THR A 239 -7.39 -17.23 8.46
CA THR A 239 -8.34 -18.36 8.34
C THR A 239 -8.20 -19.34 9.52
N PRO A 240 -9.25 -20.08 9.91
CA PRO A 240 -9.13 -21.10 10.95
C PRO A 240 -8.07 -22.18 10.64
N ALA A 241 -7.86 -22.50 9.36
CA ALA A 241 -6.81 -23.43 8.94
C ALA A 241 -5.40 -22.86 9.21
N CYS A 242 -5.18 -21.58 8.90
CA CYS A 242 -3.94 -20.88 9.22
C CYS A 242 -3.70 -20.84 10.73
N ILE A 243 -4.69 -20.46 11.53
CA ILE A 243 -4.57 -20.40 13.00
C ILE A 243 -4.15 -21.76 13.56
N ARG A 244 -4.80 -22.85 13.12
CA ARG A 244 -4.42 -24.22 13.51
C ARG A 244 -2.97 -24.53 13.13
N ALA A 245 -2.53 -24.18 11.91
CA ALA A 245 -1.17 -24.43 11.45
C ALA A 245 -0.13 -23.62 12.25
N LEU A 246 -0.41 -22.36 12.56
CA LEU A 246 0.44 -21.50 13.40
C LEU A 246 0.52 -22.01 14.84
N THR A 247 -0.60 -22.39 15.43
CA THR A 247 -0.65 -22.96 16.79
C THR A 247 0.18 -24.24 16.84
N LYS A 248 0.01 -25.11 15.83
CA LYS A 248 0.80 -26.33 15.68
C LYS A 248 2.29 -26.08 15.60
N MET A 249 2.68 -25.05 14.87
CA MET A 249 4.07 -24.68 14.67
C MET A 249 4.70 -24.02 15.91
N MET A 250 3.97 -23.11 16.58
CA MET A 250 4.52 -22.21 17.60
C MET A 250 4.34 -22.73 19.03
N TYR A 251 3.19 -23.36 19.33
CA TYR A 251 2.78 -23.66 20.70
C TYR A 251 2.57 -25.14 20.99
N CYS A 252 2.33 -26.00 20.00
CA CYS A 252 2.27 -27.44 20.28
C CYS A 252 3.57 -28.05 20.86
N PRO A 253 4.79 -27.51 20.62
CA PRO A 253 5.96 -27.92 21.38
C PRO A 253 5.81 -27.70 22.90
N TYR A 254 5.08 -26.69 23.36
CA TYR A 254 4.76 -26.50 24.78
C TYR A 254 3.90 -27.65 25.29
N CYS A 255 2.93 -28.08 24.50
CA CYS A 255 2.07 -29.21 24.86
C CYS A 255 2.81 -30.54 24.88
N GLN A 256 3.85 -30.70 24.06
CA GLN A 256 4.70 -31.89 24.03
C GLN A 256 5.90 -31.83 24.99
N ALA A 257 5.83 -31.01 26.05
CA ALA A 257 6.89 -30.84 27.04
C ALA A 257 8.25 -30.36 26.47
N MET A 258 8.25 -29.67 25.32
CA MET A 258 9.44 -29.16 24.63
C MET A 258 9.34 -27.65 24.31
N PRO A 259 9.17 -26.76 25.31
CA PRO A 259 8.91 -25.33 25.06
C PRO A 259 10.10 -24.56 24.46
N SER A 260 11.32 -25.11 24.51
CA SER A 260 12.54 -24.49 23.99
C SER A 260 12.79 -24.77 22.50
N VAL A 261 12.08 -25.72 21.91
CA VAL A 261 12.26 -26.11 20.50
C VAL A 261 11.65 -25.06 19.59
N LYS A 262 12.46 -24.58 18.64
CA LYS A 262 12.02 -23.64 17.59
C LYS A 262 11.55 -24.41 16.35
N PRO A 263 10.57 -23.88 15.60
CA PRO A 263 10.16 -24.50 14.34
C PRO A 263 11.30 -24.45 13.32
N CYS A 264 11.41 -25.51 12.50
CA CYS A 264 12.35 -25.54 11.39
C CYS A 264 12.03 -24.42 10.39
N ASN A 265 13.06 -23.87 9.74
CA ASN A 265 12.90 -22.76 8.79
C ASN A 265 11.88 -23.09 7.67
N ASN A 266 12.05 -24.23 6.98
CA ASN A 266 11.14 -24.64 5.92
C ASN A 266 9.71 -24.89 6.41
N TYR A 267 9.55 -25.39 7.64
CA TYR A 267 8.23 -25.57 8.23
C TYR A 267 7.55 -24.21 8.46
N CYS A 268 8.29 -23.25 9.01
CA CYS A 268 7.85 -21.88 9.18
C CYS A 268 7.43 -21.23 7.85
N LEU A 269 8.30 -21.29 6.84
CA LEU A 269 7.99 -20.73 5.52
C LEU A 269 6.74 -21.34 4.91
N ASN A 270 6.54 -22.66 5.03
CA ASN A 270 5.35 -23.33 4.48
C ASN A 270 4.06 -22.90 5.18
N VAL A 271 4.09 -22.79 6.52
CA VAL A 271 2.94 -22.31 7.29
C VAL A 271 2.63 -20.85 6.95
N MET A 272 3.65 -19.99 6.92
CA MET A 272 3.49 -18.57 6.59
C MET A 272 2.95 -18.35 5.17
N LYS A 273 3.45 -19.09 4.17
CA LYS A 273 2.92 -19.07 2.79
C LYS A 273 1.45 -19.46 2.73
N GLY A 274 1.04 -20.50 3.46
CA GLY A 274 -0.36 -20.91 3.52
C GLY A 274 -1.25 -19.87 4.21
N CYS A 275 -0.73 -19.22 5.26
CA CYS A 275 -1.43 -18.16 5.98
C CYS A 275 -1.61 -16.87 5.17
N LEU A 276 -0.61 -16.53 4.35
CA LEU A 276 -0.57 -15.29 3.58
C LEU A 276 -0.94 -15.48 2.10
N ALA A 277 -1.59 -16.59 1.75
CA ALA A 277 -1.92 -16.92 0.37
C ALA A 277 -2.81 -15.85 -0.28
N ASN A 278 -3.86 -15.39 0.41
CA ASN A 278 -4.77 -14.36 -0.10
C ASN A 278 -4.04 -13.02 -0.35
N GLN A 279 -3.03 -12.71 0.45
CA GLN A 279 -2.19 -11.52 0.28
C GLN A 279 -1.23 -11.69 -0.90
N ALA A 280 -0.70 -12.91 -1.09
CA ALA A 280 0.18 -13.24 -2.21
C ALA A 280 -0.54 -13.16 -3.57
N ASP A 281 -1.86 -13.41 -3.62
CA ASP A 281 -2.66 -13.26 -4.84
C ASP A 281 -2.66 -11.82 -5.39
N LEU A 282 -2.33 -10.82 -4.56
CA LEU A 282 -2.21 -9.42 -4.98
C LEU A 282 -0.86 -9.06 -5.61
N ASP A 283 0.17 -9.91 -5.47
CA ASP A 283 1.52 -9.65 -5.96
C ASP A 283 1.60 -9.24 -7.45
N PRO A 284 0.94 -9.92 -8.41
CA PRO A 284 1.03 -9.53 -9.82
C PRO A 284 0.46 -8.12 -10.09
N GLU A 285 -0.73 -7.83 -9.57
CA GLU A 285 -1.39 -6.53 -9.71
C GLU A 285 -0.63 -5.43 -8.99
N TRP A 286 -0.08 -5.74 -7.81
CA TRP A 286 0.73 -4.82 -7.03
C TRP A 286 2.02 -4.46 -7.77
N ASN A 287 2.72 -5.43 -8.35
CA ASN A 287 3.92 -5.19 -9.13
C ASN A 287 3.64 -4.32 -10.36
N GLN A 288 2.54 -4.58 -11.07
CA GLN A 288 2.13 -3.72 -12.19
C GLN A 288 1.80 -2.30 -11.73
N TYR A 289 1.08 -2.15 -10.62
CA TYR A 289 0.77 -0.86 -10.01
C TYR A 289 2.03 -0.06 -9.64
N ILE A 290 3.03 -0.70 -9.03
CA ILE A 290 4.30 -0.05 -8.66
C ILE A 290 5.10 0.39 -9.90
N VAL A 291 5.19 -0.45 -10.94
CA VAL A 291 5.90 -0.12 -12.18
C VAL A 291 5.28 1.11 -12.86
N LEU A 292 3.95 1.17 -12.93
CA LEU A 292 3.24 2.35 -13.46
C LEU A 292 3.60 3.63 -12.67
N HIS A 293 3.72 3.53 -11.34
CA HIS A 293 4.04 4.69 -10.50
C HIS A 293 5.51 5.13 -10.61
N GLN A 294 6.45 4.20 -10.82
CA GLN A 294 7.86 4.52 -11.07
C GLN A 294 8.05 5.21 -12.42
N MET A 295 7.24 4.89 -13.43
CA MET A 295 7.29 5.56 -14.73
C MET A 295 6.70 6.98 -14.69
N THR A 296 5.78 7.25 -13.77
CA THR A 296 5.16 8.58 -13.59
C THR A 296 5.96 9.52 -12.67
N TRP A 297 6.93 9.00 -11.91
CA TRP A 297 7.72 9.79 -10.94
C TRP A 297 9.21 9.82 -11.33
N PRO A 298 9.81 10.98 -11.63
CA PRO A 298 11.24 11.04 -11.89
C PRO A 298 12.05 10.67 -10.63
N PRO A 299 13.11 9.83 -10.73
CA PRO A 299 13.80 9.27 -9.55
C PRO A 299 14.54 10.27 -8.66
N GLN A 300 14.86 11.48 -9.12
CA GLN A 300 15.43 12.56 -8.30
C GLN A 300 15.03 13.88 -8.94
N LEU A 301 14.28 14.72 -8.23
CA LEU A 301 14.19 16.14 -8.53
C LEU A 301 15.16 16.87 -7.59
N PRO A 302 16.39 17.17 -8.02
CA PRO A 302 17.07 18.35 -7.49
C PRO A 302 16.25 19.59 -7.90
N ASP A 303 16.41 20.69 -7.17
CA ASP A 303 15.67 21.95 -7.35
C ASP A 303 15.58 22.42 -8.83
N LEU A 304 14.59 21.94 -9.57
CA LEU A 304 14.35 22.32 -10.97
C LEU A 304 13.19 23.32 -11.03
N ASN A 305 13.45 24.42 -11.72
CA ASN A 305 12.51 25.52 -11.91
C ASN A 305 11.24 25.03 -12.64
N PRO A 306 10.03 25.54 -12.34
CA PRO A 306 8.80 25.29 -13.10
C PRO A 306 8.94 25.29 -14.65
N ILE A 307 9.88 26.08 -15.18
CA ILE A 307 10.20 26.15 -16.62
C ILE A 307 10.92 24.88 -17.13
N GLU A 308 11.72 24.22 -16.29
CA GLU A 308 12.48 23.02 -16.66
C GLU A 308 11.61 21.76 -16.71
N MET A 309 10.54 21.69 -15.93
CA MET A 309 9.55 20.60 -16.06
C MET A 309 8.78 20.65 -17.38
N VAL A 310 8.47 21.85 -17.88
CA VAL A 310 7.89 22.01 -19.23
C VAL A 310 8.90 21.53 -20.27
N TRP A 311 10.19 21.79 -20.07
CA TRP A 311 11.28 21.31 -20.94
C TRP A 311 11.50 19.79 -20.88
N MET A 312 11.36 19.13 -19.73
CA MET A 312 11.45 17.67 -19.65
C MET A 312 10.27 16.98 -20.35
N SER A 313 9.09 17.62 -20.38
CA SER A 313 7.97 17.14 -21.20
C SER A 313 8.20 17.28 -22.72
N TRP A 314 9.16 18.14 -23.12
CA TRP A 314 9.58 18.37 -24.51
C TRP A 314 10.70 17.45 -25.01
N THR A 315 11.38 16.71 -24.14
CA THR A 315 12.56 15.88 -24.51
C THR A 315 12.26 14.37 -24.49
N ALA A 316 11.02 13.99 -24.18
CA ALA A 316 10.53 12.61 -24.23
C ALA A 316 9.82 12.26 -25.57
N GLU A 317 9.95 13.11 -26.58
CA GLU A 317 9.60 12.86 -27.99
C GLU A 317 10.84 12.98 -28.88
#